data_AF-A0AA93BCW0-F1
#
_entry.id   AF-A0AA93BCW0-F1
#
_cell.length_a   1.000
_cell.length_b   1.000
_cell.length_c   1.000
_cell.angle_alpha   90.00
_cell.angle_beta   90.00
_cell.angle_gamma   90.00
#
_symmetry.space_group_name_H-M   'P 1'
#
loop_
_entity.id
_entity.type
_entity.pdbx_description
1 polymer ?
#
loop_
_entity_poly.entity_id
_entity_poly.type
_entity_poly.pdbx_seq_one_letter_code
_entity_poly.pdbx_strand_id
1 'polypeptide(L)'
;MKIMPRNTEKFNSEQFEQDLLDAYFHFRSCLPVKDAVTGLEYKKSFKTTQDIATELDDMGGVSIEAINQYLQEHGYYVATLPDGTVAWALWERVVRPDKLV
;
A
#
# COMPACT_ATOMS: atom_id res chain seq x y z
N MET A 1 29.51 30.15 -20.46
CA MET A 1 28.24 29.75 -19.82
C MET A 1 28.12 28.23 -19.98
N LYS A 2 28.21 27.46 -18.90
CA LYS A 2 28.15 25.99 -18.94
C LYS A 2 26.68 25.61 -18.73
N ILE A 3 25.98 25.29 -19.81
CA ILE A 3 24.58 24.85 -19.75
C ILE A 3 24.62 23.41 -19.22
N MET A 4 24.15 23.18 -17.99
CA MET A 4 23.96 21.82 -17.49
C MET A 4 22.95 21.12 -18.39
N PRO A 5 23.19 19.86 -18.79
CA PRO A 5 22.21 19.11 -19.57
C PRO A 5 20.90 19.02 -18.76
N ARG A 6 19.78 19.45 -19.33
CA ARG A 6 18.46 19.16 -18.75
C ARG A 6 18.31 17.66 -18.75
N ASN A 7 18.04 17.06 -17.59
CA ASN A 7 17.60 15.68 -17.53
C ASN A 7 16.30 15.58 -18.35
N THR A 8 16.33 14.79 -19.43
CA THR A 8 15.20 14.61 -20.37
C THR A 8 14.36 13.39 -20.06
N GLU A 9 14.65 12.67 -18.97
CA GLU A 9 13.79 11.58 -18.54
C GLU A 9 12.44 12.16 -18.10
N LYS A 10 11.42 11.89 -18.91
CA LYS A 10 10.04 12.21 -18.57
C LYS A 10 9.68 11.40 -17.34
N PHE A 11 9.07 12.07 -16.35
CA PHE A 11 8.47 11.39 -15.21
C PHE A 11 7.53 10.28 -15.70
N ASN A 12 7.78 9.06 -15.26
CA ASN A 12 6.93 7.92 -15.55
C ASN A 12 5.94 7.77 -14.38
N SER A 13 4.74 8.32 -14.54
CA SER A 13 3.70 8.29 -13.51
C SER A 13 3.27 6.87 -13.19
N GLU A 14 3.17 5.99 -14.18
CA GLU A 14 2.75 4.59 -13.97
C GLU A 14 3.77 3.84 -13.11
N GLN A 15 5.07 4.00 -13.38
CA GLN A 15 6.11 3.40 -12.55
C GLN A 15 6.08 3.95 -11.13
N PHE A 16 5.90 5.26 -10.98
CA PHE A 16 5.83 5.88 -9.66
C PHE A 16 4.61 5.42 -8.85
N GLU A 17 3.45 5.20 -9.49
CA GLU A 17 2.28 4.61 -8.84
C GLU A 17 2.58 3.20 -8.31
N GLN A 18 3.29 2.37 -9.06
CA GLN A 18 3.73 1.05 -8.60
C GLN A 18 4.70 1.16 -7.42
N ASP A 19 5.68 2.05 -7.48
CA ASP A 19 6.65 2.27 -6.40
C ASP A 19 5.94 2.73 -5.10
N LEU A 20 4.90 3.58 -5.21
CA LEU A 20 4.08 4.00 -4.08
C LEU A 20 3.27 2.84 -3.48
N LEU A 21 2.71 1.98 -4.32
CA LEU A 21 1.97 0.80 -3.85
C LEU A 21 2.90 -0.21 -3.16
N ASP A 22 4.07 -0.49 -3.73
CA ASP A 22 5.09 -1.33 -3.11
C ASP A 22 5.47 -0.81 -1.73
N ALA A 23 5.71 0.50 -1.62
CA ALA A 23 6.03 1.15 -0.35
C ALA A 23 4.87 1.07 0.66
N TYR A 24 3.63 1.32 0.20
CA TYR A 24 2.44 1.26 1.04
C TYR A 24 2.16 -0.15 1.56
N PHE A 25 2.36 -1.18 0.73
CA PHE A 25 2.12 -2.57 1.09
C PHE A 25 3.31 -3.26 1.76
N HIS A 26 4.46 -2.61 1.88
CA HIS A 26 5.67 -3.19 2.48
C HIS A 26 5.46 -3.81 3.88
N PHE A 27 4.61 -3.20 4.72
CA PHE A 27 4.24 -3.72 6.04
C PHE A 27 2.83 -4.29 6.10
N ARG A 28 2.33 -4.74 4.94
CA ARG A 28 1.01 -5.32 4.77
C ARG A 28 1.12 -6.67 4.04
N SER A 29 0.13 -7.53 4.23
CA SER A 29 0.11 -8.87 3.63
C SER A 29 -1.32 -9.25 3.26
N CYS A 30 -1.45 -10.06 2.20
CA CYS A 30 -2.71 -10.68 1.79
C CYS A 30 -3.06 -11.94 2.60
N LEU A 31 -2.13 -12.41 3.44
CA LEU A 31 -2.29 -13.58 4.32
C LEU A 31 -1.90 -13.25 5.76
N PRO A 32 -2.36 -14.03 6.75
CA PRO A 32 -1.83 -13.97 8.11
C PRO A 32 -0.32 -14.24 8.12
N VAL A 33 0.45 -13.30 8.67
CA VAL A 33 1.91 -13.38 8.77
C VAL A 33 2.36 -12.96 10.17
N LYS A 34 3.50 -13.49 10.60
CA LYS A 34 4.18 -13.10 11.83
C LYS A 34 5.41 -12.27 11.47
N ASP A 35 5.58 -11.12 12.11
CA ASP A 35 6.74 -10.26 11.92
C ASP A 35 8.03 -10.99 12.31
N ALA A 36 9.00 -11.05 11.40
CA ALA A 36 10.23 -11.81 11.61
C ALA A 36 11.11 -11.23 12.74
N VAL A 37 11.02 -9.93 13.01
CA VAL A 37 11.89 -9.22 13.97
C VAL A 37 11.30 -9.24 15.38
N THR A 38 10.00 -8.98 15.50
CA THR A 38 9.30 -8.82 16.77
C THR A 38 8.57 -10.10 17.20
N GLY A 39 8.35 -11.03 16.26
CA GLY A 39 7.56 -12.23 16.48
C GLY A 39 6.07 -11.94 16.74
N LEU A 40 5.57 -10.75 16.42
CA LEU A 40 4.16 -10.41 16.59
C LEU A 40 3.36 -10.83 15.35
N GLU A 41 2.14 -11.31 15.58
CA GLU A 41 1.20 -11.55 14.48
C GLU A 41 0.73 -10.21 13.91
N TYR A 42 0.68 -10.13 12.58
CA TYR A 42 0.05 -9.01 11.91
C TYR A 42 -1.44 -9.00 12.26
N LYS A 43 -1.99 -7.80 12.47
CA LYS A 43 -3.40 -7.62 12.81
C LYS A 43 -4.21 -7.58 11.52
N LYS A 44 -5.29 -8.36 11.47
CA LYS A 44 -6.26 -8.26 10.37
C LYS A 44 -6.97 -6.91 10.39
N SER A 45 -7.05 -6.28 9.23
CA SER A 45 -7.82 -5.06 8.98
C SER A 45 -8.50 -5.13 7.62
N PHE A 46 -9.35 -4.13 7.35
CA PHE A 46 -10.08 -4.01 6.10
C PHE A 46 -9.97 -2.58 5.60
N LYS A 47 -9.72 -2.40 4.30
CA LYS A 47 -9.71 -1.09 3.64
C LYS A 47 -10.40 -1.18 2.29
N THR A 48 -11.21 -0.19 1.98
CA THR A 48 -11.72 0.00 0.62
C THR A 48 -10.61 0.53 -0.27
N THR A 49 -10.78 0.41 -1.60
CA THR A 49 -9.86 1.05 -2.55
C THR A 49 -9.81 2.57 -2.36
N GLN A 50 -10.92 3.18 -1.95
CA GLN A 50 -11.00 4.60 -1.64
C GLN A 50 -10.19 4.99 -0.40
N ASP A 51 -10.20 4.17 0.65
CA ASP A 51 -9.38 4.41 1.85
C ASP A 51 -7.90 4.42 1.48
N ILE A 52 -7.46 3.45 0.67
CA ILE A 52 -6.06 3.34 0.20
C ILE A 52 -5.69 4.55 -0.66
N ALA A 53 -6.54 4.94 -1.62
CA ALA A 53 -6.28 6.11 -2.46
C ALA A 53 -6.16 7.40 -1.63
N THR A 54 -7.03 7.57 -0.63
CA THR A 54 -7.00 8.73 0.26
C THR A 54 -5.71 8.78 1.09
N GLU A 55 -5.20 7.64 1.54
CA GLU A 55 -3.93 7.55 2.28
C GLU A 55 -2.70 7.83 1.40
N LEU A 56 -2.82 7.69 0.07
CA LEU A 56 -1.75 7.93 -0.90
C LEU A 56 -1.77 9.33 -1.52
N ASP A 57 -2.82 10.12 -1.27
CA ASP A 57 -3.07 11.42 -1.92
C ASP A 57 -1.95 12.44 -1.62
N ASP A 58 -1.35 12.38 -0.43
CA ASP A 58 -0.23 13.23 -0.01
C ASP A 58 1.01 13.10 -0.90
N MET A 59 1.15 11.97 -1.61
CA MET A 59 2.28 11.68 -2.50
C MET A 59 1.96 11.89 -3.99
N GLY A 60 0.82 12.51 -4.29
CA GLY A 60 0.32 12.70 -5.66
C GLY A 60 -0.78 11.71 -6.06
N GLY A 61 -1.16 10.81 -5.15
CA GLY A 61 -2.24 9.85 -5.33
C GLY A 61 -1.86 8.67 -6.23
N VAL A 62 -2.71 7.65 -6.16
CA VAL A 62 -2.68 6.50 -7.07
C VAL A 62 -4.10 6.27 -7.56
N SER A 63 -4.26 5.94 -8.84
CA SER A 63 -5.59 5.72 -9.40
C SER A 63 -6.29 4.51 -8.77
N ILE A 64 -7.63 4.59 -8.66
CA ILE A 64 -8.46 3.48 -8.16
C ILE A 64 -8.25 2.19 -8.98
N GLU A 65 -8.04 2.33 -10.28
CA GLU A 65 -7.76 1.22 -11.19
C GLU A 65 -6.41 0.57 -10.86
N ALA A 66 -5.34 1.35 -10.73
CA ALA A 66 -4.01 0.82 -10.39
C ALA A 66 -3.99 0.11 -9.02
N ILE A 67 -4.67 0.66 -8.01
CA ILE A 67 -4.79 0.00 -6.70
C ILE A 67 -5.52 -1.34 -6.82
N ASN A 68 -6.65 -1.39 -7.54
CA ASN A 68 -7.41 -2.62 -7.73
C ASN A 68 -6.59 -3.68 -8.48
N GLN A 69 -5.91 -3.28 -9.55
CA GLN A 69 -5.04 -4.17 -10.33
C GLN A 69 -3.91 -4.73 -9.46
N TYR A 70 -3.19 -3.86 -8.74
CA TYR A 70 -2.11 -4.28 -7.85
C TYR A 70 -2.59 -5.28 -6.81
N LEU A 71 -3.71 -5.02 -6.15
CA LEU A 71 -4.26 -5.90 -5.12
C LEU A 71 -4.65 -7.27 -5.69
N GLN A 72 -5.22 -7.33 -6.89
CA GLN A 72 -5.53 -8.59 -7.57
C GLN A 72 -4.25 -9.36 -7.95
N GLU A 73 -3.27 -8.69 -8.53
CA GLU A 73 -1.99 -9.28 -8.95
C GLU A 73 -1.19 -9.83 -7.76
N HIS A 74 -1.32 -9.21 -6.59
CA HIS A 74 -0.64 -9.61 -5.34
C HIS A 74 -1.47 -10.55 -4.45
N GLY A 75 -2.61 -11.03 -4.94
CA GLY A 75 -3.41 -12.07 -4.27
C GLY A 75 -4.22 -11.58 -3.07
N TYR A 76 -4.44 -10.28 -2.93
CA TYR A 76 -5.40 -9.75 -1.98
C TYR A 76 -6.82 -10.13 -2.41
N TYR A 77 -7.70 -10.28 -1.43
CA TYR A 77 -9.07 -10.68 -1.68
C TYR A 77 -10.05 -9.78 -0.94
N VAL A 78 -11.23 -9.61 -1.52
CA VAL A 78 -12.30 -8.81 -0.95
C VAL A 78 -13.13 -9.60 0.05
N ALA A 79 -13.71 -8.91 1.01
CA ALA A 79 -14.66 -9.43 1.98
C ALA A 79 -15.82 -8.46 2.15
N THR A 80 -17.01 -9.02 2.38
CA THR A 80 -18.19 -8.25 2.80
C THR A 80 -18.20 -8.17 4.33
N LEU A 81 -18.23 -6.94 4.85
CA LEU A 81 -18.32 -6.64 6.27
C LEU A 81 -19.78 -6.73 6.76
N PRO A 82 -20.02 -6.84 8.09
CA PRO A 82 -21.38 -6.96 8.64
C PRO A 82 -22.33 -5.80 8.31
N ASP A 83 -21.78 -4.62 8.00
CA ASP A 83 -22.53 -3.44 7.59
C ASP A 83 -22.85 -3.41 6.08
N GLY A 84 -22.42 -4.42 5.33
CA GLY A 84 -22.59 -4.53 3.88
C GLY A 84 -21.45 -3.93 3.06
N THR A 85 -20.46 -3.29 3.68
CA THR A 85 -19.31 -2.70 2.98
C THR A 85 -18.44 -3.81 2.37
N VAL A 86 -17.99 -3.63 1.12
CA VAL A 86 -17.00 -4.51 0.49
C VAL A 86 -15.62 -3.84 0.58
N ALA A 87 -14.66 -4.55 1.16
CA ALA A 87 -13.32 -4.04 1.40
C ALA A 87 -12.27 -5.14 1.19
N TRP A 88 -11.03 -4.74 0.96
CA TRP A 88 -9.89 -5.65 0.87
C TRP A 88 -9.49 -6.15 2.26
N ALA A 89 -9.30 -7.46 2.39
CA ALA A 89 -8.75 -8.05 3.60
C ALA A 89 -7.24 -7.88 3.62
N LEU A 90 -6.74 -7.29 4.71
CA LEU A 90 -5.34 -6.92 4.88
C LEU A 90 -4.84 -7.45 6.23
N TRP A 91 -3.56 -7.76 6.30
CA TRP A 91 -2.85 -7.99 7.54
C TRP A 91 -1.78 -6.92 7.67
N GLU A 92 -1.82 -6.15 8.74
CA GLU A 92 -0.92 -5.01 8.98
C GLU A 92 0.03 -5.32 10.12
N ARG A 93 1.30 -4.94 9.96
CA ARG A 93 2.31 -5.13 11.00
C ARG A 93 1.94 -4.37 12.27
N VAL A 94 2.00 -5.06 13.41
CA VAL A 94 1.83 -4.44 14.73
C VAL A 94 3.17 -3.87 15.20
N VAL A 95 3.18 -2.58 15.55
CA VAL A 95 4.34 -1.92 16.16
C VAL A 95 4.13 -1.87 17.69
N ARG A 96 5.12 -2.34 18.47
CA ARG A 96 5.09 -2.15 19.93
C ARG A 96 5.40 -0.69 20.25
N PRO A 97 4.64 -0.01 21.14
CA PRO A 97 4.91 1.38 21.52
C PRO A 97 6.33 1.59 22.04
N ASP A 98 6.88 0.57 22.71
CA ASP A 98 8.11 0.67 23.51
C ASP A 98 9.41 0.58 22.68
N LYS A 99 9.33 0.45 21.35
CA LYS A 99 10.49 0.32 20.45
C LYS A 99 10.62 1.43 19.40
N LEU A 100 9.88 2.52 19.56
CA LEU A 100 10.11 3.75 18.80
C LEU A 100 11.21 4.58 19.51
N VAL A 101 12.43 4.04 19.59
CA VAL A 101 13.65 4.78 19.95
C VAL A 101 14.81 4.27 19.11
#